data_AF-A0A931W8Y7-F1
#
_entry.id   AF-A0A931W8Y7-F1
#
_cell.length_a   1.000
_cell.length_b   1.000
_cell.length_c   1.000
_cell.angle_alpha   90.00
_cell.angle_beta   90.00
_cell.angle_gamma   90.00
#
_symmetry.space_group_name_H-M   'P 1'
#
loop_
_entity.id
_entity.type
_entity.pdbx_description
1 polymer ?
#
loop_
_entity_poly.entity_id
_entity_poly.type
_entity_poly.pdbx_seq_one_letter_code
_entity_poly.pdbx_strand_id
1 'polypeptide(L)'
;MTYEGNGGTSVPQRHEIPHYHGNEARTVFVISAIVIVVAQSTGANLPLSTTGAVISAATLVIAAGITNPATSWIHWVNGLFAFYGAFLFGTAAVDQYRAGISVFDPSFMYLEALALLSLLALYFTTQTIRGILQRPKF
;
A
#
# COMPACT_ATOMS: atom_id res chain seq x y z
N MET A 1 13.20 53.97 19.72
CA MET A 1 12.85 52.53 19.80
C MET A 1 12.42 52.08 18.41
N THR A 2 13.35 51.51 17.66
CA THR A 2 13.13 51.00 16.31
C THR A 2 13.12 49.48 16.40
N TYR A 3 11.98 48.86 16.08
CA TYR A 3 11.86 47.41 16.00
C TYR A 3 12.45 46.96 14.65
N GLU A 4 13.62 46.32 14.69
CA GLU A 4 14.15 45.55 13.57
C GLU A 4 13.40 44.22 13.51
N GLY A 5 12.46 44.11 12.56
CA GLY A 5 11.83 42.84 12.20
C GLY A 5 12.82 41.96 11.46
N ASN A 6 13.51 41.07 12.18
CA ASN A 6 14.28 39.98 11.61
C ASN A 6 13.32 38.98 10.97
N GLY A 7 13.02 39.17 9.67
CA GLY A 7 12.18 38.31 8.83
C GLY A 7 12.77 36.94 8.51
N GLY A 8 13.66 36.41 9.35
CA GLY A 8 14.12 35.04 9.29
C GLY A 8 13.07 34.09 9.85
N THR A 9 12.01 33.81 9.09
CA THR A 9 11.18 32.62 9.35
C THR A 9 12.03 31.40 9.00
N SER A 10 12.89 30.99 9.94
CA SER A 10 13.54 29.68 9.88
C SER A 10 12.44 28.63 9.95
N VAL A 11 11.97 28.19 8.78
CA VAL A 11 11.09 27.02 8.67
C VAL A 11 11.84 25.89 9.37
N PRO A 12 11.30 25.30 10.45
CA PRO A 12 12.01 24.23 11.14
C PRO A 12 12.28 23.14 10.11
N GLN A 13 13.56 22.74 9.97
CA GLN A 13 13.92 21.64 9.09
C GLN A 13 13.08 20.44 9.52
N ARG A 14 12.14 20.02 8.66
CA ARG A 14 11.44 18.75 8.83
C ARG A 14 12.55 17.71 8.89
N HIS A 15 12.76 17.13 10.07
CA HIS A 15 13.62 15.96 10.20
C HIS A 15 13.00 14.86 9.33
N GLU A 16 13.52 14.74 8.11
CA GLU A 16 13.22 13.63 7.23
C GLU A 16 13.49 12.37 8.01
N ILE A 17 12.48 11.50 8.11
CA ILE A 17 12.64 10.21 8.76
C ILE A 17 13.59 9.41 7.86
N PRO A 18 14.83 9.11 8.28
CA PRO A 18 15.73 8.31 7.46
C PRO A 18 15.05 6.96 7.23
N HIS A 19 14.88 6.56 5.96
CA HIS A 19 14.22 5.32 5.53
C HIS A 19 12.68 5.28 5.62
N TYR A 20 11.99 6.42 5.54
CA TYR A 20 10.53 6.41 5.32
C TYR A 20 10.19 6.04 3.88
N HIS A 21 9.56 4.86 3.71
CA HIS A 21 9.07 4.37 2.42
C HIS A 21 7.54 4.36 2.36
N GLY A 22 6.91 5.21 3.19
CA GLY A 22 5.46 5.28 3.27
C GLY A 22 4.85 5.92 2.03
N ASN A 23 5.59 6.71 1.25
CA ASN A 23 5.08 7.30 0.02
C ASN A 23 4.91 6.24 -1.08
N GLU A 24 5.87 5.34 -1.18
CA GLU A 24 5.89 4.20 -2.09
C GLU A 24 4.73 3.25 -1.75
N ALA A 25 4.54 2.92 -0.47
CA ALA A 25 3.42 2.09 -0.02
C ALA A 25 2.05 2.71 -0.38
N ARG A 26 1.91 4.05 -0.29
CA ARG A 26 0.69 4.77 -0.69
C ARG A 26 0.41 4.61 -2.17
N THR A 27 1.43 4.83 -3.01
CA THR A 27 1.31 4.67 -4.45
C THR A 27 0.92 3.25 -4.81
N VAL A 28 1.55 2.24 -4.20
CA VAL A 28 1.23 0.84 -4.44
C VAL A 28 -0.23 0.52 -4.05
N PHE A 29 -0.73 1.00 -2.91
CA PHE A 29 -2.14 0.78 -2.53
C PHE A 29 -3.14 1.46 -3.47
N VAL A 30 -2.84 2.66 -3.96
CA VAL A 30 -3.70 3.33 -4.95
C VAL A 30 -3.71 2.53 -6.26
N ILE A 31 -2.55 2.07 -6.73
CA ILE A 31 -2.45 1.23 -7.92
C ILE A 31 -3.23 -0.07 -7.72
N SER A 32 -3.07 -0.76 -6.58
CA SER A 32 -3.82 -1.98 -6.28
C SER A 32 -5.33 -1.75 -6.28
N ALA A 33 -5.81 -0.64 -5.72
CA ALA A 33 -7.22 -0.29 -5.74
C ALA A 33 -7.76 -0.10 -7.17
N ILE A 34 -6.99 0.59 -8.02
CA ILE A 34 -7.33 0.76 -9.45
C ILE A 34 -7.37 -0.61 -10.14
N VAL A 35 -6.38 -1.45 -9.92
CA VAL A 35 -6.31 -2.80 -10.51
C VAL A 35 -7.52 -3.65 -10.10
N ILE A 36 -7.92 -3.62 -8.82
CA ILE A 36 -9.13 -4.34 -8.35
C ILE A 36 -10.39 -3.90 -9.12
N VAL A 37 -10.59 -2.59 -9.28
CA VAL A 37 -11.77 -2.05 -9.97
C VAL A 37 -11.76 -2.38 -11.45
N VAL A 38 -10.61 -2.25 -12.11
CA VAL A 38 -10.44 -2.57 -13.53
C VAL A 38 -10.67 -4.07 -13.76
N ALA A 39 -10.07 -4.93 -12.93
CA ALA A 39 -10.21 -6.37 -13.05
C ALA A 39 -11.67 -6.81 -12.98
N GLN A 40 -12.42 -6.35 -11.96
CA GLN A 40 -13.87 -6.60 -11.86
C GLN A 40 -14.65 -6.05 -13.05
N SER A 41 -14.31 -4.85 -13.52
CA SER A 41 -15.00 -4.22 -14.67
C SER A 41 -14.77 -4.95 -15.99
N THR A 42 -13.62 -5.63 -16.14
CA THR A 42 -13.31 -6.48 -17.30
C THR A 42 -13.86 -7.90 -17.20
N GLY A 43 -14.55 -8.24 -16.10
CA GLY A 43 -15.12 -9.57 -15.87
C GLY A 43 -14.11 -10.62 -15.40
N ALA A 44 -12.95 -10.19 -14.89
CA ALA A 44 -11.96 -11.10 -14.33
C ALA A 44 -12.49 -11.76 -13.05
N ASN A 45 -12.18 -13.04 -12.87
CA ASN A 45 -12.62 -13.79 -11.70
C ASN A 45 -11.65 -13.59 -10.52
N LEU A 46 -11.94 -12.60 -9.66
CA LEU A 46 -11.24 -12.42 -8.39
C LEU A 46 -11.97 -13.16 -7.26
N PRO A 47 -11.25 -13.57 -6.19
CA PRO A 47 -11.83 -14.17 -4.98
C PRO A 47 -12.55 -13.11 -4.11
N LEU A 48 -13.29 -12.20 -4.74
CA LEU A 48 -14.03 -11.11 -4.12
C LEU A 48 -15.39 -10.99 -4.80
N SER A 49 -16.44 -10.82 -4.01
CA SER A 49 -17.72 -10.36 -4.57
C SER A 49 -17.57 -8.93 -5.11
N THR A 50 -18.48 -8.51 -5.99
CA THR A 50 -18.48 -7.13 -6.53
C THR A 50 -18.47 -6.09 -5.40
N THR A 51 -19.31 -6.28 -4.38
CA THR A 51 -19.33 -5.43 -3.18
C THR A 51 -18.01 -5.51 -2.41
N GLY A 52 -17.46 -6.71 -2.24
CA GLY A 52 -16.17 -6.92 -1.60
C GLY A 52 -15.04 -6.16 -2.31
N ALA A 53 -15.00 -6.21 -3.64
CA ALA A 53 -14.00 -5.50 -4.43
C ALA A 53 -14.09 -3.97 -4.28
N VAL A 54 -15.29 -3.40 -4.29
CA VAL A 54 -15.50 -1.96 -4.08
C VAL A 54 -15.05 -1.56 -2.67
N ILE A 55 -15.43 -2.33 -1.66
CA ILE A 55 -15.04 -2.07 -0.27
C ILE A 55 -13.52 -2.16 -0.14
N SER A 56 -12.89 -3.23 -0.64
CA SER A 56 -11.44 -3.40 -0.60
C SER A 56 -10.70 -2.26 -1.30
N ALA A 57 -11.14 -1.86 -2.49
CA ALA A 57 -10.54 -0.73 -3.21
C ALA A 57 -10.66 0.58 -2.41
N ALA A 58 -11.84 0.88 -1.86
CA ALA A 58 -12.06 2.05 -1.02
C ALA A 58 -11.18 2.02 0.24
N THR A 59 -11.10 0.87 0.93
CA THR A 59 -10.24 0.68 2.10
C THR A 59 -8.78 0.93 1.78
N LEU A 60 -8.26 0.42 0.65
CA LEU A 60 -6.88 0.64 0.23
C LEU A 60 -6.60 2.12 -0.07
N VAL A 61 -7.52 2.83 -0.74
CA VAL A 61 -7.37 4.27 -1.00
C VAL A 61 -7.43 5.09 0.29
N ILE A 62 -8.33 4.75 1.21
CA ILE A 62 -8.40 5.40 2.53
C ILE A 62 -7.09 5.18 3.28
N ALA A 63 -6.61 3.93 3.34
CA ALA A 63 -5.33 3.57 3.96
C ALA A 63 -4.17 4.38 3.36
N ALA A 64 -4.11 4.52 2.04
CA ALA A 64 -3.13 5.36 1.36
C ALA A 64 -3.27 6.86 1.72
N GLY A 65 -4.50 7.36 1.87
CA GLY A 65 -4.77 8.75 2.25
C GLY A 65 -4.31 9.09 3.67
N ILE A 66 -4.54 8.19 4.62
CA ILE A 66 -4.22 8.38 6.04
C ILE A 66 -2.76 8.05 6.40
N THR A 67 -2.03 7.40 5.50
CA THR A 67 -0.61 7.05 5.72
C THR A 67 0.24 8.31 5.81
N ASN A 68 0.80 8.57 7.00
CA ASN A 68 1.58 9.77 7.31
C ASN A 68 2.71 9.41 8.28
N PRO A 69 3.94 9.95 8.13
CA PRO A 69 5.06 9.72 9.06
C PRO A 69 4.76 10.01 10.54
N ALA A 70 3.79 10.88 10.86
CA ALA A 70 3.47 11.23 12.24
C ALA A 70 2.74 10.11 13.01
N THR A 71 2.10 9.17 12.30
CA THR A 71 1.20 8.18 12.90
C THR A 71 1.77 6.77 12.76
N SER A 72 2.70 6.36 13.62
CA SER A 72 3.42 5.08 13.50
C SER A 72 2.53 3.84 13.43
N TRP A 73 1.36 3.84 14.09
CA TRP A 73 0.42 2.71 14.06
C TRP A 73 -0.12 2.39 12.67
N ILE A 74 -0.29 3.39 11.80
CA ILE A 74 -0.90 3.17 10.49
C ILE A 74 -0.05 2.25 9.61
N HIS A 75 1.27 2.28 9.79
CA HIS A 75 2.18 1.43 9.05
C HIS A 75 2.00 -0.05 9.38
N TRP A 76 1.62 -0.40 10.62
CA TRP A 76 1.29 -1.76 11.01
C TRP A 76 -0.01 -2.24 10.36
N VAL A 77 -1.04 -1.39 10.35
CA VAL A 77 -2.33 -1.68 9.68
C VAL A 77 -2.12 -1.87 8.17
N ASN A 78 -1.32 -1.01 7.55
CA ASN A 78 -0.93 -1.16 6.15
C ASN A 78 -0.18 -2.47 5.89
N GLY A 79 0.74 -2.85 6.79
CA GLY A 79 1.41 -4.14 6.72
C GLY A 79 0.42 -5.31 6.78
N LEU A 80 -0.60 -5.22 7.63
CA LEU A 80 -1.66 -6.23 7.71
C LEU A 80 -2.47 -6.32 6.40
N PHE A 81 -2.87 -5.19 5.81
CA PHE A 81 -3.57 -5.17 4.52
C PHE A 81 -2.72 -5.73 3.38
N ALA A 82 -1.45 -5.36 3.33
CA ALA A 82 -0.51 -5.88 2.34
C ALA A 82 -0.29 -7.39 2.51
N PHE A 83 -0.15 -7.87 3.74
CA PHE A 83 -0.06 -9.29 4.04
C PHE A 83 -1.33 -10.05 3.62
N TYR A 84 -2.51 -9.54 3.98
CA TYR A 84 -3.78 -10.16 3.62
C TYR A 84 -4.01 -10.19 2.11
N GLY A 85 -3.66 -9.10 1.39
CA GLY A 85 -3.70 -9.06 -0.07
C GLY A 85 -2.77 -10.07 -0.71
N ALA A 86 -1.51 -10.16 -0.24
CA ALA A 86 -0.54 -11.12 -0.74
C ALA A 86 -0.99 -12.56 -0.51
N PHE A 87 -1.58 -12.83 0.67
CA PHE A 87 -2.14 -14.12 1.00
C PHE A 87 -3.32 -14.46 0.09
N LEU A 88 -4.35 -13.60 0.04
CA LEU A 88 -5.59 -13.86 -0.71
C LEU A 88 -5.36 -13.98 -2.22
N PHE A 89 -4.66 -13.02 -2.82
CA PHE A 89 -4.45 -13.01 -4.27
C PHE A 89 -3.34 -13.98 -4.68
N GLY A 90 -2.31 -14.15 -3.85
CA GLY A 90 -1.22 -15.09 -4.12
C GLY A 90 -1.68 -16.55 -4.08
N THR A 91 -2.50 -16.96 -3.11
CA THR A 91 -3.06 -18.31 -3.11
C THR A 91 -3.98 -18.53 -4.30
N ALA A 92 -4.86 -17.56 -4.62
CA ALA A 92 -5.76 -17.66 -5.76
C ALA A 92 -5.00 -17.74 -7.10
N ALA A 93 -3.93 -16.96 -7.28
CA ALA A 93 -3.08 -17.02 -8.49
C ALA A 93 -2.40 -18.39 -8.63
N VAL A 94 -1.81 -18.90 -7.54
CA VAL A 94 -1.19 -20.23 -7.52
C VAL A 94 -2.20 -21.33 -7.83
N ASP A 95 -3.40 -21.26 -7.25
CA ASP A 95 -4.46 -22.23 -7.50
C ASP A 95 -4.91 -22.23 -8.97
N GLN A 96 -5.07 -21.05 -9.59
CA GLN A 96 -5.40 -20.92 -11.01
C GLN A 96 -4.28 -21.49 -11.91
N TYR A 97 -3.03 -21.18 -11.60
CA TYR A 97 -1.89 -21.72 -12.34
C TYR A 97 -1.83 -23.25 -12.26
N ARG A 98 -2.06 -23.81 -11.06
CA ARG A 98 -2.08 -25.27 -10.85
C ARG A 98 -3.27 -25.96 -11.49
N ALA A 99 -4.39 -25.26 -11.67
CA ALA A 99 -5.55 -25.74 -12.41
C ALA A 99 -5.33 -25.75 -13.95
N GLY A 100 -4.18 -25.29 -14.43
CA GLY A 100 -3.84 -25.27 -15.85
C GLY A 100 -4.44 -24.08 -16.60
N ILE A 101 -4.89 -23.04 -15.90
CA ILE A 101 -5.32 -21.79 -16.52
C ILE A 101 -4.10 -21.13 -17.20
N SER A 102 -4.28 -20.66 -18.42
CA SER A 102 -3.23 -20.01 -19.19
C SER A 102 -2.72 -18.76 -18.47
N VAL A 103 -1.42 -18.50 -18.55
CA VAL A 103 -0.80 -17.27 -18.02
C VAL A 103 -1.31 -16.00 -18.71
N PHE A 104 -1.93 -16.13 -19.89
CA PHE A 104 -2.56 -15.04 -20.62
C PHE A 104 -4.05 -14.85 -20.28
N ASP A 105 -4.61 -15.66 -19.38
CA ASP A 105 -5.96 -15.42 -18.89
C ASP A 105 -6.00 -14.11 -18.08
N PRO A 106 -6.95 -13.20 -18.36
CA PRO A 106 -7.06 -11.94 -17.63
C PRO A 106 -7.17 -12.15 -16.12
N SER A 107 -7.91 -13.16 -15.65
CA SER A 107 -8.11 -13.43 -14.23
C SER A 107 -6.80 -13.77 -13.54
N PHE A 108 -6.02 -14.67 -14.14
CA PHE A 108 -4.71 -15.03 -13.62
C PHE A 108 -3.79 -13.81 -13.57
N MET A 109 -3.74 -13.04 -14.66
CA MET A 109 -2.87 -11.86 -14.75
C MET A 109 -3.20 -10.81 -13.69
N TYR A 110 -4.48 -10.53 -13.43
CA TYR A 110 -4.87 -9.59 -12.38
C TYR A 110 -4.57 -10.11 -10.97
N LEU A 111 -4.80 -11.41 -10.71
CA LEU A 111 -4.48 -12.00 -9.41
C LEU A 111 -2.98 -11.96 -9.13
N GLU A 112 -2.16 -12.35 -10.12
CA GLU A 112 -0.71 -12.31 -10.01
C GLU A 112 -0.21 -10.87 -9.81
N ALA A 113 -0.71 -9.91 -10.60
CA ALA A 113 -0.36 -8.51 -10.43
C ALA A 113 -0.71 -7.97 -9.04
N LEU A 114 -1.90 -8.29 -8.51
CA LEU A 114 -2.33 -7.89 -7.17
C LEU A 114 -1.52 -8.58 -6.06
N ALA A 115 -1.13 -9.84 -6.24
CA ALA A 115 -0.26 -10.54 -5.32
C ALA A 115 1.12 -9.86 -5.24
N LEU A 116 1.72 -9.56 -6.40
CA LEU A 116 3.03 -8.89 -6.48
C LEU A 116 2.98 -7.47 -5.91
N LEU A 117 1.94 -6.68 -6.23
CA LEU A 117 1.75 -5.35 -5.64
C LEU A 117 1.59 -5.44 -4.12
N SER A 118 0.87 -6.45 -3.63
CA SER A 118 0.70 -6.65 -2.19
C SER A 118 2.02 -7.02 -1.50
N LEU A 119 2.87 -7.83 -2.12
CA LEU A 119 4.22 -8.12 -1.61
C LEU A 119 5.13 -6.87 -1.61
N LEU A 120 5.05 -6.03 -2.66
CA LEU A 120 5.77 -4.76 -2.68
C LEU A 120 5.30 -3.81 -1.57
N ALA A 121 3.99 -3.69 -1.37
CA ALA A 121 3.43 -2.92 -0.27
C ALA A 121 3.89 -3.47 1.09
N LEU A 122 3.96 -4.80 1.25
CA LEU A 122 4.43 -5.43 2.48
C LEU A 122 5.92 -5.12 2.72
N TYR A 123 6.74 -5.15 1.67
CA TYR A 123 8.15 -4.78 1.76
C TYR A 123 8.35 -3.32 2.19
N PHE A 124 7.68 -2.36 1.54
CA PHE A 124 7.84 -0.95 1.90
C PHE A 124 7.28 -0.60 3.28
N THR A 125 6.16 -1.22 3.67
CA THR A 125 5.57 -1.03 5.00
C THR A 125 6.49 -1.60 6.09
N THR A 126 7.04 -2.81 5.91
CA THR A 126 8.00 -3.39 6.86
C THR A 126 9.31 -2.61 6.95
N GLN A 127 9.82 -2.08 5.84
CA GLN A 127 10.99 -1.21 5.85
C GLN A 127 10.73 0.09 6.63
N THR A 128 9.54 0.68 6.46
CA THR A 128 9.12 1.87 7.20
C THR A 128 8.97 1.59 8.70
N ILE A 129 8.33 0.47 9.06
CA ILE A 129 8.22 0.01 10.46
C ILE A 129 9.61 -0.15 11.07
N ARG A 130 10.54 -0.84 10.38
CA ARG A 130 11.92 -1.01 10.83
C ARG A 130 12.60 0.33 11.06
N GLY A 131 12.46 1.27 10.13
CA GLY A 131 13.01 2.63 10.25
C GLY A 131 12.47 3.39 11.46
N ILE A 132 11.18 3.25 11.75
CA ILE A 132 10.54 3.85 12.95
C ILE A 132 11.07 3.21 14.24
N LEU A 133 11.21 1.88 14.28
CA LEU A 133 11.69 1.16 15.47
C LEU A 133 13.16 1.46 15.78
N GLN A 134 13.98 1.69 14.77
CA GLN A 134 15.41 2.00 14.91
C GLN A 134 15.70 3.46 15.29
N ARG A 135 14.68 4.32 15.41
CA ARG A 135 14.87 5.71 15.84
C ARG A 135 15.29 5.77 17.31
N PRO A 136 16.43 6.39 17.64
CA PRO A 136 16.80 6.61 19.02
C PRO A 136 15.81 7.59 19.66
N LYS A 137 15.29 7.21 20.83
CA LYS A 137 14.46 8.08 21.68
C LYS A 137 15.40 8.97 22.48
N PHE A 138 15.71 10.15 21.97
CA PHE A 138 16.39 11.21 22.72
C PHE A 138 15.38 12.29 23.06
#